data_AF-A0A920TIW1-F1
#
_entry.id   AF-A0A920TIW1-F1
#
_cell.length_a   1.000
_cell.length_b   1.000
_cell.length_c   1.000
_cell.angle_alpha   90.00
_cell.angle_beta   90.00
_cell.angle_gamma   90.00
#
_symmetry.space_group_name_H-M   'P 1'
#
loop_
_entity.id
_entity.type
_entity.pdbx_description
1 polymer ?
#
loop_
_entity_poly.entity_id
_entity_poly.type
_entity_poly.pdbx_seq_one_letter_code
_entity_poly.pdbx_strand_id
1 'polypeptide(L)'
;MNPISIILGPEDQLYFTHTMEGSDDMPSHLKSSILGSSISIPITHGQLNLGTWQGIYLCEHRNRGGSRSVIVTIHGDDCRN
;
A
#
# COMPACT_ATOMS: atom_id res chain seq x y z
N MET A 1 16.35 -8.13 -3.20
CA MET A 1 16.17 -6.69 -2.94
C MET A 1 15.43 -6.10 -4.14
N ASN A 2 14.22 -5.56 -3.96
CA ASN A 2 13.36 -5.08 -5.06
C ASN A 2 13.81 -3.67 -5.52
N PRO A 3 14.06 -3.43 -6.82
CA PRO A 3 14.57 -2.14 -7.32
C PRO A 3 13.66 -0.94 -7.00
N ILE A 4 12.36 -1.14 -6.81
CA ILE A 4 11.42 -0.06 -6.42
C ILE A 4 11.72 0.46 -5.00
N SER A 5 12.22 -0.41 -4.10
CA SER A 5 12.54 -0.02 -2.73
C SER A 5 13.76 0.90 -2.60
N ILE A 6 14.67 0.91 -3.58
CA ILE A 6 15.88 1.75 -3.57
C ILE A 6 15.56 3.21 -3.90
N ILE A 7 14.58 3.47 -4.77
CA ILE A 7 14.28 4.83 -5.25
C ILE A 7 13.49 5.65 -4.22
N LEU A 8 12.64 4.98 -3.43
CA LEU A 8 11.73 5.66 -2.48
C LEU A 8 12.29 5.79 -1.06
N GLY A 9 13.45 5.21 -0.76
CA GLY A 9 14.04 5.22 0.57
C GLY A 9 14.80 3.93 0.85
N PRO A 10 16.13 3.91 0.68
CA PRO A 10 16.94 2.75 1.02
C PRO A 10 16.96 2.53 2.55
N GLU A 11 17.10 1.28 2.97
CA GLU A 11 17.27 0.93 4.39
C GLU A 11 18.65 1.39 4.91
N ASP A 12 18.82 1.44 6.23
CA ASP A 12 20.10 1.70 6.92
C ASP A 12 20.77 3.06 6.61
N GLN A 13 19.99 4.12 6.41
CA GLN A 13 20.54 5.44 6.12
C GLN A 13 20.77 6.29 7.36
N LEU A 14 21.97 6.87 7.47
CA LEU A 14 22.39 7.71 8.60
C LEU A 14 21.62 9.02 8.75
N TYR A 15 20.85 9.42 7.72
CA TYR A 15 20.03 10.62 7.75
C TYR A 15 18.62 10.41 8.31
N PHE A 16 18.23 9.17 8.64
CA PHE A 16 16.97 8.93 9.33
C PHE A 16 17.12 9.11 10.84
N THR A 17 16.28 9.97 11.42
CA THR A 17 16.28 10.24 12.87
C THR A 17 15.47 9.22 13.67
N HIS A 18 14.50 8.54 13.03
CA HIS A 18 13.69 7.48 13.63
C HIS A 18 14.30 6.12 13.34
N THR A 19 15.11 5.61 14.27
CA THR A 19 15.89 4.37 14.12
C THR A 19 15.59 3.33 15.18
N MET A 20 14.75 3.67 16.17
CA MET A 20 14.49 2.86 17.35
C MET A 20 13.64 1.60 17.08
N GLU A 21 12.94 1.54 15.96
CA GLU A 21 11.94 0.50 15.63
C GLU A 21 12.43 -0.49 14.55
N GLY A 22 13.72 -0.44 14.22
CA GLY A 22 14.35 -1.23 13.16
C GLY A 22 14.68 -0.39 11.93
N SER A 23 15.70 -0.80 11.19
CA SER A 23 16.23 0.01 10.08
C SER A 23 15.36 0.02 8.81
N ASP A 24 14.35 -0.85 8.75
CA ASP A 24 13.34 -0.89 7.69
C ASP A 24 12.11 0.00 8.01
N ASP A 25 12.00 0.50 9.24
CA ASP A 25 10.78 1.15 9.73
C ASP A 25 10.56 2.55 9.14
N MET A 26 11.51 3.47 9.29
CA MET A 26 11.39 4.81 8.71
C MET A 26 11.27 4.80 7.16
N PRO A 27 12.04 3.97 6.42
CA PRO A 27 11.79 3.74 4.99
C PRO A 27 10.38 3.23 4.68
N SER A 28 9.80 2.37 5.55
CA SER A 28 8.43 1.84 5.36
C SER A 28 7.35 2.92 5.54
N HIS A 29 7.53 3.83 6.50
CA HIS A 29 6.65 4.99 6.71
C HIS A 29 6.65 5.94 5.51
N LEU A 30 7.83 6.22 4.96
CA LEU A 30 7.98 7.08 3.79
C LEU A 30 7.29 6.47 2.55
N LYS A 31 7.53 5.18 2.29
CA LYS A 31 6.89 4.45 1.17
C LYS A 31 5.37 4.42 1.30
N SER A 32 4.85 4.13 2.49
CA SER A 32 3.41 4.08 2.75
C SER A 32 2.73 5.44 2.57
N SER A 33 3.41 6.53 2.95
CA SER A 33 2.88 7.89 2.80
C SER A 33 2.82 8.33 1.33
N ILE A 34 3.76 7.89 0.49
CA ILE A 34 3.81 8.21 -0.94
C ILE A 34 2.82 7.35 -1.75
N LEU A 35 2.78 6.03 -1.48
CA LEU A 35 1.91 5.10 -2.20
C LEU A 35 0.44 5.19 -1.76
N GLY A 36 0.21 5.65 -0.53
CA GLY A 36 -1.11 5.71 0.08
C GLY A 36 -1.52 4.37 0.71
N SER A 37 -2.37 4.45 1.73
CA SER A 37 -2.88 3.30 2.49
C SER A 37 -4.22 2.76 1.98
N SER A 38 -4.82 3.41 0.99
CA SER A 38 -6.15 3.06 0.47
C SER A 38 -6.30 3.47 -0.99
N ILE A 39 -7.13 2.72 -1.71
CA ILE A 39 -7.54 3.04 -3.08
C ILE A 39 -9.07 2.99 -3.16
N SER A 40 -9.64 3.79 -4.07
CA SER A 40 -11.05 3.73 -4.41
C SER A 40 -11.20 3.16 -5.82
N ILE A 41 -12.06 2.15 -5.97
CA ILE A 41 -12.24 1.41 -7.22
C ILE A 41 -13.72 1.45 -7.60
N PRO A 42 -14.07 1.99 -8.79
CA PRO A 42 -15.45 1.95 -9.26
C PRO A 42 -15.95 0.52 -9.45
N ILE A 43 -17.22 0.30 -9.17
CA ILE A 43 -17.90 -0.98 -9.42
C ILE A 43 -19.00 -0.76 -10.45
N THR A 44 -18.97 -1.53 -11.53
CA THR A 44 -19.97 -1.44 -12.60
C THR A 44 -20.52 -2.83 -12.87
N HIS A 45 -21.86 -2.98 -12.88
CA HIS A 45 -22.54 -4.27 -13.05
C HIS A 45 -22.04 -5.37 -12.09
N GLY A 46 -21.73 -5.00 -10.84
CA GLY A 46 -21.25 -5.92 -9.82
C GLY A 46 -19.79 -6.39 -9.98
N GLN A 47 -19.02 -5.80 -10.90
CA GLN A 47 -17.61 -6.13 -11.11
C GLN A 47 -16.71 -4.91 -10.83
N LEU A 48 -15.52 -5.16 -10.28
CA LEU A 48 -14.49 -4.13 -10.11
C LEU A 48 -14.07 -3.62 -11.49
N ASN A 49 -14.15 -2.31 -11.71
CA ASN A 49 -13.83 -1.69 -12.99
C ASN A 49 -12.31 -1.45 -13.10
N LEU A 50 -11.57 -2.54 -13.30
CA LEU A 50 -10.13 -2.55 -13.50
C LEU A 50 -9.81 -2.66 -14.99
N GLY A 51 -8.81 -1.92 -15.45
CA GLY A 51 -8.22 -2.12 -16.77
C GLY A 51 -7.49 -3.46 -16.86
N THR A 52 -7.23 -3.95 -18.08
CA THR A 52 -6.61 -5.26 -18.37
C THR A 52 -5.32 -5.53 -17.59
N TRP A 53 -4.57 -4.49 -17.24
CA TRP A 53 -3.28 -4.57 -16.57
C TRP A 53 -3.28 -3.98 -15.15
N GLN A 54 -4.45 -3.58 -14.62
CA GLN A 54 -4.56 -3.06 -13.27
C GLN A 54 -4.77 -4.20 -12.28
N GLY A 55 -4.00 -4.17 -11.19
CA GLY A 55 -4.12 -5.12 -10.08
C GLY A 55 -4.09 -4.39 -8.75
N ILE A 56 -4.72 -4.98 -7.74
CA ILE A 56 -4.72 -4.48 -6.37
C ILE A 56 -3.65 -5.25 -5.60
N TYR A 57 -2.72 -4.54 -4.98
CA TYR A 57 -1.60 -5.14 -4.25
C TYR A 57 -1.55 -4.62 -2.82
N LEU A 58 -1.36 -5.53 -1.88
CA LEU A 58 -0.94 -5.19 -0.52
C LEU A 58 0.59 -5.18 -0.49
N CYS A 59 1.17 -3.99 -0.33
CA CYS A 59 2.62 -3.83 -0.26
C CYS A 59 3.08 -3.83 1.20
N GLU A 60 3.58 -4.96 1.69
CA GLU A 60 4.30 -5.01 2.96
C GLU A 60 5.71 -4.44 2.77
N HIS A 61 6.01 -3.36 3.48
CA HIS A 61 7.28 -2.65 3.35
C HIS A 61 8.29 -3.02 4.43
N ARG A 62 7.88 -3.81 5.44
CA ARG A 62 8.79 -4.34 6.46
C ARG A 62 9.29 -5.73 6.10
N ASN A 63 10.58 -5.97 6.37
CA ASN A 63 11.22 -7.27 6.14
C ASN A 63 10.68 -8.37 7.07
N ARG A 64 10.14 -7.97 8.22
CA ARG A 64 9.43 -8.85 9.17
C ARG A 64 8.06 -8.26 9.53
N GLY A 65 7.20 -8.15 8.51
CA GLY A 65 5.81 -7.75 8.70
C GLY A 65 5.02 -8.78 9.53
N GLY A 66 4.13 -8.28 10.38
CA GLY A 66 3.12 -9.09 11.06
C GLY A 66 1.86 -9.28 10.20
N SER A 67 0.85 -9.96 10.73
CA SER A 67 -0.45 -10.06 10.07
C SER A 67 -1.05 -8.67 9.79
N ARG A 68 -1.66 -8.51 8.62
CA ARG A 68 -2.36 -7.29 8.21
C ARG A 68 -3.84 -7.57 8.02
N SER A 69 -4.66 -6.59 8.36
CA SER A 69 -6.09 -6.59 8.06
C SER A 69 -6.36 -5.57 6.97
N VAL A 70 -7.13 -5.95 5.96
CA VAL A 70 -7.58 -5.06 4.88
C VAL A 70 -9.08 -4.87 5.08
N ILE A 71 -9.50 -3.61 5.17
CA ILE A 71 -10.90 -3.24 5.26
C ILE A 71 -11.39 -2.90 3.87
N VAL A 72 -12.49 -3.52 3.45
CA VAL A 72 -13.17 -3.21 2.19
C VAL A 72 -14.54 -2.65 2.52
N THR A 73 -14.77 -1.40 2.13
CA THR A 73 -16.07 -0.76 2.29
C THR A 73 -16.69 -0.56 0.93
N ILE A 74 -17.86 -1.14 0.72
CA ILE A 74 -18.61 -1.04 -0.54
C ILE A 74 -19.78 -0.11 -0.29
N HIS A 75 -19.86 0.93 -1.12
CA HIS A 75 -20.93 1.92 -1.08
C HIS A 75 -21.47 2.10 -2.49
N GLY A 76 -22.78 2.21 -2.63
CA GLY A 76 -23.45 2.42 -3.90
C GLY A 76 -24.95 2.25 -3.72
N ASP A 77 -25.71 2.74 -4.69
CA ASP A 77 -27.15 2.65 -4.70
C ASP A 77 -27.60 1.41 -5.49
N ASP A 78 -28.76 0.85 -5.13
CA ASP A 78 -29.37 -0.19 -5.95
C ASP A 78 -29.85 0.46 -7.25
N CYS A 79 -29.34 0.00 -8.40
CA CYS A 79 -29.81 0.48 -9.70
C CYS A 79 -31.15 -0.16 -10.10
N ARG A 80 -31.85 -0.81 -9.16
CA ARG A 80 -33.23 -1.25 -9.31
C ARG A 80 -34.18 -0.11 -8.91
N ASN A 81 -34.47 0.74 -9.90
CA ASN A 81 -35.60 1.67 -9.99
C ASN A 81 -35.54 2.93 -9.11
#